data_AF-A0A954CNK7-F1
#
_entry.id   AF-A0A954CNK7-F1
#
_cell.length_a   1.000
_cell.length_b   1.000
_cell.length_c   1.000
_cell.angle_alpha   90.00
_cell.angle_beta   90.00
_cell.angle_gamma   90.00
#
_symmetry.space_group_name_H-M   'P 1'
#
loop_
_entity.id
_entity.type
_entity.pdbx_description
1 polymer ?
#
loop_
_entity_poly.entity_id
_entity_poly.type
_entity_poly.pdbx_seq_one_letter_code
_entity_poly.pdbx_strand_id
1 'polypeptide(L)'
;MRELVRTFTPLVLLVLCALVWLEPILPGAEQWREAAGETALLRLICGFLCLFVAILAIERRQLQSVFEQMLARLQQLQRGGTGETAATPDRKQLERDAAQILVAALDSDDARVRTNAVQNLERMTGQKFGEDVARWRKYLSERGE
;
A
#
# COMPACT_ATOMS: atom_id res chain seq x y z
N MET A 1 -3.55 1.77 -2.90
CA MET A 1 -4.40 1.70 -1.68
C MET A 1 -3.91 2.51 -0.47
N ARG A 2 -2.61 2.49 -0.09
CA ARG A 2 -2.08 3.29 1.05
C ARG A 2 -2.37 4.80 0.99
N GLU A 3 -2.34 5.41 -0.19
CA GLU A 3 -2.70 6.84 -0.34
C GLU A 3 -4.20 7.08 -0.22
N LEU A 4 -5.02 6.15 -0.71
CA LEU A 4 -6.47 6.22 -0.56
C LEU A 4 -6.86 6.25 0.92
N VAL A 5 -6.25 5.39 1.75
CA VAL A 5 -6.50 5.37 3.20
C VAL A 5 -6.05 6.68 3.87
N ARG A 6 -4.85 7.19 3.57
CA ARG A 6 -4.35 8.45 4.15
C ARG A 6 -5.18 9.68 3.75
N THR A 7 -5.70 9.69 2.53
CA THR A 7 -6.59 10.75 2.03
C THR A 7 -8.01 10.61 2.58
N PHE A 8 -8.51 9.38 2.76
CA PHE A 8 -9.84 9.13 3.31
C PHE A 8 -9.89 9.31 4.83
N THR A 9 -8.80 9.07 5.57
CA THR A 9 -8.75 9.21 7.04
C THR A 9 -9.26 10.59 7.52
N PRO A 10 -8.74 11.74 7.04
CA PRO A 10 -9.27 13.04 7.44
C PRO A 10 -10.68 13.26 6.92
N LEU A 11 -11.03 12.71 5.75
CA LEU A 11 -12.36 12.88 5.13
C LEU A 11 -13.44 12.16 5.93
N VAL A 12 -13.15 10.96 6.45
CA VAL A 12 -14.04 10.19 7.34
C VAL A 12 -14.21 10.89 8.68
N LEU A 13 -13.13 11.43 9.26
CA LEU A 13 -13.20 12.24 10.49
C LEU A 13 -14.00 13.53 10.27
N LEU A 14 -13.87 14.16 9.11
CA LEU A 14 -14.57 15.39 8.75
C LEU A 14 -16.06 15.11 8.48
N VAL A 15 -16.39 14.00 7.82
CA VAL A 15 -17.77 13.53 7.64
C VAL A 15 -18.41 13.17 8.97
N LEU A 16 -17.70 12.48 9.86
CA LEU A 16 -18.18 12.21 11.24
C LEU A 16 -18.41 13.50 12.02
N CYS A 17 -17.46 14.44 12.00
CA CYS A 17 -17.64 15.75 12.63
C CYS A 17 -18.83 16.49 12.04
N ALA A 18 -18.98 16.50 10.72
CA ALA A 18 -20.11 17.14 10.04
C ALA A 18 -21.43 16.49 10.42
N LEU A 19 -21.49 15.16 10.55
CA LEU A 19 -22.68 14.43 11.01
C LEU A 19 -23.07 14.79 12.44
N VAL A 20 -22.09 14.93 13.34
CA VAL A 20 -22.32 15.39 14.72
C VAL A 20 -22.80 16.85 14.75
N TRP A 21 -22.27 17.69 13.87
CA TRP A 21 -22.62 19.11 13.81
C TRP A 21 -23.97 19.36 13.12
N LEU A 22 -24.38 18.51 12.17
CA LEU A 22 -25.67 18.57 11.47
C LEU A 22 -26.81 17.85 12.19
N GLU A 23 -26.54 17.08 13.25
CA GLU A 23 -27.58 16.45 14.08
C GLU A 23 -28.74 17.39 14.46
N PRO A 24 -28.52 18.64 14.93
CA PRO A 24 -29.63 19.54 15.30
C PRO A 24 -30.41 20.11 14.10
N ILE A 25 -29.91 19.92 12.87
CA ILE A 25 -30.49 20.47 11.64
C ILE A 25 -31.31 19.42 10.88
N LEU A 26 -31.23 18.14 11.27
CA LEU A 26 -31.93 17.04 10.61
C LEU A 26 -33.42 16.98 11.01
N PRO A 27 -34.36 17.15 10.07
CA PRO A 27 -35.78 17.04 10.35
C PRO A 27 -36.12 15.59 10.72
N GLY A 28 -36.58 15.37 11.97
CA GLY A 28 -36.91 14.05 12.52
C GLY A 28 -36.06 13.60 13.71
N ALA A 29 -35.00 14.34 14.08
CA ALA A 29 -34.14 14.01 15.22
C ALA A 29 -34.89 13.95 16.57
N GLU A 30 -35.95 14.75 16.73
CA GLU A 30 -36.82 14.77 17.92
C GLU A 30 -37.49 13.39 18.17
N GLN A 31 -37.96 12.72 17.11
CA GLN A 31 -38.61 11.40 17.22
C GLN A 31 -37.61 10.30 17.62
N TRP A 32 -36.36 10.42 17.15
CA TRP A 32 -35.28 9.50 17.52
C TRP A 32 -34.76 9.74 18.94
N ARG A 33 -34.77 11.00 19.41
CA ARG A 33 -34.42 11.35 20.80
C ARG A 33 -35.40 10.76 21.80
N GLU A 34 -36.69 10.79 21.50
CA GLU A 34 -37.72 10.18 22.37
C GLU A 34 -37.61 8.65 22.42
N ALA A 35 -37.26 8.00 21.31
CA ALA A 35 -37.16 6.53 21.24
C ALA A 35 -35.82 5.97 21.74
N ALA A 36 -34.71 6.66 21.47
CA ALA A 36 -33.35 6.13 21.73
C ALA A 36 -32.73 6.69 23.03
N GLY A 37 -33.27 7.77 23.58
CA GLY A 37 -32.76 8.42 24.77
C GLY A 37 -31.52 9.28 24.53
N GLU A 38 -31.31 10.26 25.40
CA GLU A 38 -30.29 11.33 25.31
C GLU A 38 -28.84 10.81 25.14
N THR A 39 -28.59 9.55 25.51
CA THR A 39 -27.27 8.91 25.44
C THR A 39 -27.04 8.00 24.23
N ALA A 40 -28.05 7.74 23.41
CA ALA A 40 -27.91 6.84 22.26
C ALA A 40 -26.97 7.39 21.18
N LEU A 41 -27.07 8.69 20.87
CA LEU A 41 -26.21 9.32 19.88
C LEU A 41 -24.74 9.27 20.31
N LEU A 42 -24.46 9.59 21.58
CA LEU A 42 -23.12 9.52 22.16
C LEU A 42 -22.55 8.11 22.07
N ARG A 43 -23.36 7.08 22.37
CA ARG A 43 -22.96 5.67 22.27
C ARG A 43 -22.67 5.25 20.83
N LEU A 44 -23.45 5.74 19.86
CA LEU A 44 -23.28 5.43 18.45
C LEU A 44 -21.99 6.07 17.90
N ILE A 45 -21.75 7.34 18.22
CA ILE A 45 -20.51 8.04 17.87
C ILE A 45 -19.30 7.37 18.52
N CYS A 46 -19.39 7.03 19.81
CA CYS A 46 -18.31 6.36 20.54
C CYS A 46 -18.04 4.96 19.95
N GLY A 47 -19.09 4.20 19.60
CA GLY A 47 -18.98 2.91 18.92
C GLY A 47 -18.30 3.02 17.56
N PHE A 48 -18.67 4.04 16.77
CA PHE A 48 -18.06 4.28 15.46
C PHE A 48 -16.59 4.67 15.58
N LEU A 49 -16.24 5.50 16.58
CA LEU A 49 -14.86 5.89 16.86
C LEU A 49 -14.01 4.68 17.27
N CYS A 50 -14.54 3.80 18.13
CA CYS A 50 -13.88 2.56 18.53
C CYS A 50 -13.66 1.62 17.34
N LEU A 51 -14.66 1.46 16.47
CA LEU A 51 -14.55 0.65 15.25
C LEU A 51 -13.47 1.22 14.32
N PHE A 52 -13.44 2.53 14.13
CA PHE A 52 -12.46 3.21 13.30
C PHE A 52 -11.02 3.02 13.80
N VAL A 53 -10.80 3.19 15.11
CA VAL A 53 -9.49 2.94 15.74
C VAL A 53 -9.08 1.47 15.59
N ALA A 54 -10.03 0.53 15.72
CA ALA A 54 -9.75 -0.89 15.52
C ALA A 54 -9.30 -1.18 14.07
N ILE A 55 -9.97 -0.61 13.07
CA ILE A 55 -9.58 -0.75 11.66
C ILE A 55 -8.15 -0.20 11.43
N LEU A 56 -7.86 1.02 11.92
CA LEU A 56 -6.51 1.60 11.83
C LEU A 56 -5.45 0.75 12.51
N ALA A 57 -5.76 0.12 13.65
CA ALA A 57 -4.84 -0.76 14.35
C ALA A 57 -4.53 -2.02 13.55
N ILE A 58 -5.53 -2.60 12.85
CA ILE A 58 -5.35 -3.77 11.98
C ILE A 58 -4.45 -3.41 10.81
N GLU A 59 -4.71 -2.29 10.14
CA GLU A 59 -3.87 -1.83 9.02
C GLU A 59 -2.43 -1.58 9.49
N ARG A 60 -2.24 -0.96 10.66
CA ARG A 60 -0.90 -0.74 11.22
C ARG A 60 -0.15 -2.05 11.44
N ARG A 61 -0.81 -3.11 11.91
CA ARG A 61 -0.20 -4.45 12.07
C ARG A 61 0.18 -5.04 10.72
N GLN A 62 -0.66 -4.87 9.70
CA GLN A 62 -0.38 -5.33 8.35
C GLN A 62 0.83 -4.60 7.72
N LEU A 63 1.00 -3.31 8.04
CA LEU A 63 2.18 -2.55 7.61
C LEU A 63 3.46 -3.06 8.27
N GLN A 64 3.39 -3.40 9.56
CA GLN A 64 4.53 -3.94 10.29
C GLN A 64 4.96 -5.30 9.73
N SER A 65 4.03 -6.21 9.45
CA SER A 65 4.37 -7.53 8.90
C SER A 65 5.00 -7.44 7.51
N VAL A 66 4.54 -6.52 6.65
CA VAL A 66 5.17 -6.27 5.34
C VAL A 66 6.58 -5.69 5.50
N PHE A 67 6.78 -4.79 6.47
CA PHE A 67 8.10 -4.21 6.72
C PHE A 67 9.08 -5.24 7.29
N GLU A 68 8.62 -6.10 8.21
CA GLU A 68 9.40 -7.23 8.72
C GLU A 68 9.79 -8.19 7.60
N GLN A 69 8.89 -8.49 6.66
CA GLN A 69 9.20 -9.30 5.49
C GLN A 69 10.25 -8.64 4.59
N MET A 70 10.17 -7.32 4.36
CA MET A 70 11.19 -6.59 3.60
C MET A 70 12.55 -6.56 4.32
N LEU A 71 12.55 -6.30 5.63
CA LEU A 71 13.76 -6.33 6.45
C LEU A 71 14.37 -7.72 6.50
N ALA A 72 13.57 -8.78 6.60
CA ALA A 72 14.04 -10.16 6.56
C ALA A 72 14.72 -10.48 5.21
N ARG A 73 14.14 -10.05 4.09
CA ARG A 73 14.75 -10.20 2.75
C ARG A 73 16.06 -9.40 2.63
N LEU A 74 16.10 -8.18 3.15
CA LEU A 74 17.31 -7.35 3.14
C LEU A 74 18.41 -7.92 4.05
N GLN A 75 18.06 -8.43 5.24
CA GLN A 75 19.00 -9.11 6.13
C GLN A 75 19.50 -10.42 5.52
N GLN A 76 18.65 -11.15 4.80
CA GLN A 76 19.05 -12.35 4.07
C GLN A 76 20.04 -12.02 2.95
N LEU A 77 19.82 -10.92 2.20
CA LEU A 77 20.75 -10.41 1.20
C LEU A 77 22.07 -9.92 1.82
N GLN A 78 22.02 -9.27 2.99
CA GLN A 78 23.22 -8.81 3.69
C GLN A 78 24.03 -9.96 4.31
N ARG A 79 23.37 -10.97 4.90
CA ARG A 79 24.05 -12.16 5.46
C ARG A 79 24.58 -13.08 4.36
N GLY A 80 23.90 -13.16 3.21
CA GLY A 80 24.38 -13.85 2.01
C GLY A 80 25.59 -13.18 1.34
N GLY A 81 26.01 -12.01 1.79
CA GLY A 81 27.22 -11.32 1.32
C GLY A 81 28.52 -11.73 2.01
N THR A 82 28.48 -12.53 3.09
CA THR A 82 29.66 -12.73 3.96
C THR A 82 29.91 -14.18 4.42
N GLY A 83 29.26 -15.19 3.84
CA GLY A 83 29.45 -16.57 4.30
C GLY A 83 29.12 -17.61 3.25
N GLU A 84 30.18 -18.27 2.78
CA GLU A 84 30.24 -19.55 2.06
C GLU A 84 29.07 -20.53 2.30
N THR A 85 28.72 -21.25 1.22
CA THR A 85 27.99 -22.55 1.19
C THR A 85 26.46 -22.57 1.38
N ALA A 86 25.72 -22.04 0.41
CA ALA A 86 24.46 -22.62 -0.06
C ALA A 86 24.20 -22.07 -1.46
N ALA A 87 23.98 -22.95 -2.45
CA ALA A 87 23.80 -22.66 -3.87
C ALA A 87 23.22 -21.24 -4.13
N THR A 88 24.13 -20.29 -4.34
CA THR A 88 23.79 -18.89 -4.56
C THR A 88 23.11 -18.82 -5.91
N PRO A 89 21.87 -18.28 -6.01
CA PRO A 89 21.43 -17.78 -7.30
C PRO A 89 22.49 -16.78 -7.74
N ASP A 90 23.11 -17.01 -8.89
CA ASP A 90 24.11 -16.12 -9.46
C ASP A 90 23.55 -14.68 -9.36
N ARG A 91 24.38 -13.70 -8.98
CA ARG A 91 23.93 -12.31 -8.82
C ARG A 91 23.20 -11.82 -10.09
N LYS A 92 23.61 -12.35 -11.25
CA LYS A 92 22.95 -12.19 -12.54
C LYS A 92 21.52 -12.76 -12.57
N GLN A 93 21.28 -13.91 -11.96
CA GLN A 93 19.96 -14.52 -11.80
C GLN A 93 19.04 -13.61 -10.98
N LEU A 94 19.55 -13.07 -9.86
CA LEU A 94 18.78 -12.19 -8.99
C LEU A 94 18.41 -10.85 -9.67
N GLU A 95 19.34 -10.29 -10.45
CA GLU A 95 19.09 -9.10 -11.28
C GLU A 95 18.07 -9.39 -12.39
N ARG A 96 18.09 -10.59 -13.00
CA ARG A 96 17.09 -11.01 -14.00
C ARG A 96 15.71 -11.15 -13.38
N ASP A 97 15.61 -11.82 -12.24
CA ASP A 97 14.32 -12.02 -11.55
C ASP A 97 13.72 -10.67 -11.12
N ALA A 98 14.56 -9.77 -10.59
CA ALA A 98 14.15 -8.41 -10.27
C ALA A 98 13.68 -7.63 -11.52
N ALA A 99 14.37 -7.77 -12.66
CA ALA A 99 13.98 -7.14 -13.91
C ALA A 99 12.63 -7.64 -14.43
N GLN A 100 12.37 -8.96 -14.36
CA GLN A 100 11.09 -9.53 -14.77
C GLN A 100 9.93 -9.03 -13.90
N ILE A 101 10.13 -8.93 -12.58
CA ILE A 101 9.13 -8.39 -11.66
C ILE A 101 8.83 -6.93 -11.99
N LEU A 102 9.85 -6.12 -12.28
CA LEU A 102 9.66 -4.71 -12.64
C LEU A 102 8.93 -4.56 -13.98
N VAL A 103 9.21 -5.42 -14.96
CA VAL A 103 8.47 -5.42 -16.24
C VAL A 103 7.02 -5.85 -16.05
N ALA A 104 6.73 -6.81 -15.17
CA ALA A 104 5.35 -7.15 -14.82
C ALA A 104 4.63 -5.99 -14.12
N ALA A 105 5.34 -5.22 -13.29
CA ALA A 105 4.79 -4.05 -12.60
C ALA A 105 4.41 -2.88 -13.55
N LEU A 106 4.93 -2.86 -14.79
CA LEU A 106 4.52 -1.90 -15.81
C LEU A 106 3.08 -2.11 -16.30
N ASP A 107 2.53 -3.31 -16.13
CA ASP A 107 1.15 -3.63 -16.52
C ASP A 107 0.15 -3.31 -15.39
N SER A 108 0.60 -2.68 -14.31
CA SER A 108 -0.26 -2.29 -13.20
C SER A 108 -1.15 -1.10 -13.57
N ASP A 109 -2.42 -1.14 -13.16
CA ASP A 109 -3.35 -0.01 -13.31
C ASP A 109 -2.90 1.25 -12.55
N ASP A 110 -2.05 1.11 -11.53
CA ASP A 110 -1.54 2.23 -10.73
C ASP A 110 -0.40 2.97 -11.45
N ALA A 111 -0.66 4.21 -11.85
CA ALA A 111 0.31 5.07 -12.54
C ALA A 111 1.62 5.27 -11.75
N ARG A 112 1.56 5.30 -10.41
CA ARG A 112 2.77 5.45 -9.58
C ARG A 112 3.61 4.19 -9.59
N VAL A 113 2.97 3.01 -9.62
CA VAL A 113 3.66 1.73 -9.73
C VAL A 113 4.37 1.64 -11.08
N ARG A 114 3.70 2.00 -12.18
CA ARG A 114 4.32 2.05 -13.51
C ARG A 114 5.52 3.00 -13.55
N THR A 115 5.36 4.24 -13.08
CA THR A 115 6.44 5.24 -13.07
C THR A 115 7.66 4.76 -12.26
N ASN A 116 7.44 4.18 -11.08
CA ASN A 116 8.52 3.66 -10.25
C ASN A 116 9.20 2.44 -10.88
N ALA A 117 8.43 1.57 -11.54
CA ALA A 117 8.96 0.42 -12.26
C ALA A 117 9.87 0.87 -13.42
N VAL A 118 9.46 1.87 -14.21
CA VAL A 118 10.29 2.47 -15.25
C VAL A 118 11.58 3.02 -14.66
N GLN A 119 11.51 3.90 -13.65
CA GLN A 119 12.71 4.53 -13.08
C GLN A 119 13.71 3.49 -12.54
N ASN A 120 13.22 2.40 -11.95
CA ASN A 120 14.08 1.33 -11.45
C ASN A 120 14.67 0.50 -12.59
N LEU A 121 13.91 0.20 -13.65
CA LEU A 121 14.43 -0.45 -14.86
C LEU A 121 15.51 0.41 -15.54
N GLU A 122 15.28 1.71 -15.67
CA GLU A 122 16.27 2.65 -16.24
C GLU A 122 17.53 2.73 -15.37
N ARG A 123 17.39 2.78 -14.05
CA ARG A 123 18.53 2.80 -13.12
C ARG A 123 19.35 1.51 -13.18
N MET A 124 18.68 0.37 -13.33
CA MET A 124 19.33 -0.94 -13.33
C MET A 124 20.00 -1.27 -14.67
N THR A 125 19.39 -0.86 -15.78
CA THR A 125 19.86 -1.21 -17.13
C THR A 125 20.61 -0.09 -17.84
N GLY A 126 20.44 1.16 -17.41
CA GLY A 126 20.93 2.36 -18.08
C GLY A 126 20.15 2.74 -19.34
N GLN A 127 19.15 1.94 -19.74
CA GLN A 127 18.34 2.16 -20.94
C GLN A 127 17.08 2.96 -20.61
N LYS A 128 16.58 3.74 -21.57
CA LYS A 128 15.38 4.57 -21.42
C LYS A 128 14.32 4.17 -22.44
N PHE A 129 13.52 3.16 -22.10
CA PHE A 129 12.40 2.71 -22.95
C PHE A 129 11.03 3.22 -22.48
N GLY A 130 10.98 3.97 -21.36
CA GLY A 130 9.71 4.44 -20.80
C GLY A 130 8.81 3.29 -20.33
N GLU A 131 7.49 3.44 -20.47
CA GLU A 131 6.48 2.44 -20.09
C GLU A 131 6.26 1.34 -21.16
N ASP A 132 7.09 1.27 -22.21
CA ASP A 132 6.93 0.28 -23.28
C ASP A 132 7.38 -1.12 -22.84
N VAL A 133 6.42 -1.91 -22.36
CA VAL A 133 6.61 -3.29 -21.89
C VAL A 133 7.23 -4.19 -22.95
N ALA A 134 6.84 -4.03 -24.23
CA ALA A 134 7.32 -4.89 -25.30
C ALA A 134 8.81 -4.68 -25.57
N ARG A 135 9.26 -3.42 -25.55
CA ARG A 135 10.69 -3.09 -25.66
C ARG A 135 11.50 -3.61 -24.49
N TRP A 136 10.97 -3.47 -23.27
CA TRP A 136 11.65 -3.99 -22.08
C TRP A 136 11.79 -5.52 -22.11
N ARG A 137 10.74 -6.25 -22.49
CA ARG A 137 10.81 -7.72 -22.62
C ARG A 137 11.84 -8.15 -23.64
N LYS A 138 11.85 -7.51 -24.82
CA LYS A 138 12.81 -7.82 -25.89
C LYS A 138 14.26 -7.57 -25.45
N TYR A 139 14.53 -6.43 -24.83
CA TYR A 139 15.86 -6.11 -24.31
C TYR A 139 16.34 -7.12 -23.24
N LEU A 140 15.46 -7.52 -22.32
CA LEU A 140 15.82 -8.49 -21.28
C LEU A 140 16.04 -9.90 -21.83
N SER A 141 15.32 -10.31 -22.88
CA SER A 141 15.59 -11.60 -23.54
C SER A 141 16.94 -11.61 -24.25
N GLU A 142 17.32 -10.53 -24.94
CA GLU A 142 18.60 -10.41 -25.64
C GLU A 142 19.81 -10.34 -24.69
N ARG A 143 19.59 -9.90 -23.45
CA ARG A 143 20.64 -9.79 -22.41
C ARG A 143 20.72 -11.02 -21.49
N GLY A 144 19.75 -11.92 -21.59
CA GLY A 144 19.64 -13.14 -20.79
C GLY A 144 20.40 -14.35 -21.34
N GLU A 145 20.74 -14.31 -22.63
CA GLU A 145 21.68 -15.22 -23.32
C GLU A 145 23.14 -14.82 -23.07
#